data_AF-A0A645HH36-F1
#
_entry.id   AF-A0A645HH36-F1
#
_cell.length_a   1.000
_cell.length_b   1.000
_cell.length_c   1.000
_cell.angle_alpha   90.00
_cell.angle_beta   90.00
_cell.angle_gamma   90.00
#
_symmetry.space_group_name_H-M   'P 1'
#
loop_
_entity.id
_entity.type
_entity.pdbx_description
1 polymer ?
#
loop_
_entity_poly.entity_id
_entity_poly.type
_entity_poly.pdbx_seq_one_letter_code
_entity_poly.pdbx_strand_id
1 'polypeptide(L)'
;MILAQVVPHYDSAILSSKEQAQQANRLRIEGAAELYRLDTGVFPGCLEDLLSAPPEAHGWRGPYLDKIPIQPNGGPYSLNAKGKVEM
;
A
#
# COMPACT_ATOMS: atom_id res chain seq x y z
N MET A 1 24.69 23.15 -40.43
CA MET A 1 24.08 21.92 -39.90
C MET A 1 23.73 22.19 -38.44
N ILE A 2 22.45 22.38 -38.11
CA ILE A 2 22.04 22.52 -36.70
C ILE A 2 21.51 21.15 -36.28
N LEU A 3 22.25 20.45 -35.44
CA LEU A 3 21.80 19.20 -34.83
C LEU A 3 20.82 19.59 -33.72
N ALA A 4 19.53 19.48 -34.00
CA ALA A 4 18.50 19.64 -32.99
C ALA A 4 18.63 18.49 -31.98
N GLN A 5 19.22 18.78 -30.82
CA GLN A 5 19.09 17.93 -29.65
C GLN A 5 17.65 18.08 -29.14
N VAL A 6 16.74 17.32 -29.74
CA VAL A 6 15.44 17.07 -29.13
C VAL A 6 15.72 16.08 -28.00
N VAL A 7 15.65 16.55 -26.76
CA VAL A 7 15.47 15.66 -25.61
C VAL A 7 13.97 15.44 -25.52
N PRO A 8 13.44 14.29 -25.97
CA PRO A 8 12.04 13.98 -25.73
C PRO A 8 11.78 13.98 -24.21
N HIS A 9 10.86 14.85 -23.79
CA HIS A 9 10.47 15.01 -22.40
C HIS A 9 9.51 13.87 -22.03
N TYR A 10 10.00 12.87 -21.29
CA TYR A 10 9.24 11.68 -20.87
C TYR A 10 8.71 11.75 -19.43
N ASP A 11 8.54 12.95 -18.84
CA ASP A 11 8.08 13.10 -17.45
C ASP A 11 6.65 12.58 -17.22
N SER A 12 5.78 12.65 -18.23
CA SER A 12 4.35 12.30 -18.08
C SER A 12 4.11 10.81 -17.86
N ALA A 13 4.93 9.93 -18.44
CA ALA A 13 4.80 8.48 -18.26
C ALA A 13 5.22 8.03 -16.84
N ILE A 14 6.18 8.72 -16.24
CA ILE A 14 6.71 8.36 -14.92
C ILE A 14 5.77 8.82 -13.81
N LEU A 15 5.13 9.99 -13.94
CA LEU A 15 4.14 10.46 -12.96
C LEU A 15 2.93 9.53 -12.89
N SER A 16 2.36 9.15 -14.04
CA SER A 16 1.22 8.22 -14.11
C SER A 16 1.55 6.85 -13.49
N SER A 17 2.77 6.34 -13.71
CA SER A 17 3.22 5.07 -13.15
C SER A 17 3.32 5.11 -11.61
N LYS A 18 3.77 6.23 -11.04
CA LYS A 18 3.84 6.41 -9.58
C LYS A 18 2.45 6.47 -8.96
N GLU A 19 1.53 7.21 -9.56
CA GLU A 19 0.14 7.32 -9.08
C GLU A 19 -0.58 5.96 -9.13
N GLN A 20 -0.42 5.22 -10.23
CA GLN A 20 -0.97 3.88 -10.37
C GLN A 20 -0.38 2.91 -9.34
N ALA A 21 0.93 2.93 -9.11
CA ALA A 21 1.58 2.11 -8.09
C ALA A 21 1.06 2.47 -6.68
N GLN A 22 0.92 3.75 -6.38
CA GLN A 22 0.39 4.21 -5.09
C GLN A 22 -1.05 3.75 -4.87
N GLN A 23 -1.90 3.85 -5.90
CA GLN A 23 -3.28 3.40 -5.85
C GLN A 23 -3.38 1.88 -5.68
N ALA A 24 -2.58 1.11 -6.43
CA ALA A 24 -2.53 -0.34 -6.31
C ALA A 24 -2.08 -0.77 -4.90
N ASN A 25 -1.04 -0.13 -4.35
CA ASN A 25 -0.58 -0.40 -3.00
C ASN A 25 -1.65 -0.08 -1.96
N ARG A 26 -2.35 1.05 -2.09
CA ARG A 26 -3.46 1.42 -1.21
C ARG A 26 -4.55 0.35 -1.21
N LEU A 27 -5.04 -0.03 -2.38
CA LEU A 27 -6.09 -1.04 -2.52
C LEU A 27 -5.67 -2.40 -1.94
N ARG A 28 -4.40 -2.78 -2.09
CA ARG A 28 -3.86 -4.01 -1.49
C ARG A 28 -3.90 -3.95 0.04
N ILE A 29 -3.46 -2.84 0.63
CA ILE A 29 -3.44 -2.67 2.09
C ILE A 29 -4.86 -2.59 2.64
N GLU A 30 -5.72 -1.77 2.04
CA GLU A 30 -7.11 -1.62 2.46
C GLU A 30 -7.90 -2.93 2.33
N GLY A 31 -7.67 -3.69 1.25
CA GLY A 31 -8.25 -5.02 1.08
C GLY A 31 -7.77 -6.01 2.14
N ALA A 32 -6.48 -6.00 2.47
CA ALA A 32 -5.93 -6.82 3.53
C ALA A 32 -6.50 -6.43 4.92
N ALA A 33 -6.67 -5.15 5.19
CA ALA A 33 -7.30 -4.65 6.43
C ALA A 33 -8.78 -5.04 6.55
N GLU A 34 -9.51 -5.04 5.43
CA GLU A 34 -10.90 -5.51 5.42
C GLU A 34 -10.98 -7.03 5.64
N LEU A 35 -10.08 -7.82 5.03
CA LEU A 35 -9.98 -9.26 5.31
C LEU A 35 -9.69 -9.54 6.78
N TYR A 36 -8.69 -8.86 7.35
CA TYR A 36 -8.37 -8.96 8.78
C TYR A 36 -9.60 -8.67 9.64
N ARG A 37 -10.41 -7.67 9.29
CA ARG A 37 -11.65 -7.35 9.99
C ARG A 37 -12.73 -8.43 9.81
N LEU A 38 -12.85 -9.03 8.63
CA LEU A 38 -13.80 -10.13 8.42
C LEU A 38 -13.46 -11.36 9.28
N ASP A 39 -12.17 -11.58 9.53
CA ASP A 39 -11.68 -12.72 10.30
C ASP A 39 -11.65 -12.48 11.82
N THR A 40 -11.22 -11.28 12.26
CA THR A 40 -11.05 -10.94 13.68
C THR A 40 -12.18 -10.08 14.26
N GLY A 41 -13.01 -9.49 13.40
CA GLY A 41 -14.09 -8.56 13.77
C GLY A 41 -13.64 -7.11 13.98
N VAL A 42 -12.33 -6.84 14.02
CA VAL A 42 -11.75 -5.51 14.28
C VAL A 42 -10.74 -5.13 13.19
N PHE A 43 -10.48 -3.84 12.99
CA PHE A 43 -9.42 -3.41 12.08
C PHE A 43 -8.04 -3.61 12.71
N PRO A 44 -7.00 -3.88 11.89
CA PRO A 44 -5.63 -3.92 12.37
C PRO A 44 -5.20 -2.55 12.89
N GLY A 45 -4.42 -2.52 13.97
CA GLY A 45 -3.87 -1.28 14.53
C GLY A 45 -2.59 -0.86 13.81
N CYS A 46 -1.83 -1.84 13.33
CA CYS A 46 -0.57 -1.64 12.63
C CYS A 46 -0.53 -2.45 11.32
N LEU A 47 0.35 -2.06 10.40
CA LEU A 47 0.57 -2.81 9.15
C LEU A 47 1.17 -4.19 9.43
N GLU A 48 1.92 -4.34 10.51
CA GLU A 48 2.47 -5.61 10.95
C GLU A 48 1.40 -6.67 11.25
N ASP A 49 0.21 -6.27 11.72
CA ASP A 49 -0.91 -7.17 12.01
C ASP A 49 -1.45 -7.87 10.74
N LEU A 50 -1.17 -7.29 9.57
CA LEU A 50 -1.50 -7.87 8.26
C LEU A 50 -0.46 -8.89 7.81
N LEU A 51 0.78 -8.77 8.28
CA LEU A 51 1.88 -9.70 7.98
C LEU A 51 1.94 -10.86 8.98
N SER A 52 1.56 -10.64 10.23
CA SER A 52 1.70 -11.62 11.30
C SER A 52 0.55 -11.49 12.30
N ALA A 53 0.15 -12.63 12.86
CA ALA A 53 -0.94 -12.67 13.83
C ALA A 53 -0.54 -11.90 15.10
N PRO A 54 -1.28 -10.85 15.50
CA PRO A 54 -1.07 -10.27 16.82
C PRO A 54 -1.59 -11.22 17.90
N PRO A 55 -1.02 -11.17 19.12
CA PRO A 55 -1.35 -12.11 20.20
C PRO A 55 -2.81 -12.04 20.65
N GLU A 56 -3.51 -10.93 20.39
CA GLU A 56 -4.92 -10.74 20.75
C GLU A 56 -5.92 -11.10 19.63
N ALA A 57 -5.44 -11.37 18.40
CA ALA A 57 -6.33 -11.63 17.26
C ALA A 57 -6.88 -13.06 17.27
N HIS A 58 -8.03 -13.22 17.90
CA HIS A 58 -8.83 -14.44 17.83
C HIS A 58 -9.44 -14.57 16.44
N GLY A 59 -9.08 -15.63 15.71
CA GLY A 59 -9.62 -15.90 14.36
C GLY A 59 -8.77 -15.38 13.20
N TRP A 60 -7.55 -14.90 13.45
CA TRP A 60 -6.63 -14.49 12.38
C TRP A 60 -6.32 -15.65 11.41
N ARG A 61 -6.49 -15.43 10.10
CA ARG A 61 -6.28 -16.40 9.01
C ARG A 61 -5.20 -15.97 8.01
N GLY A 62 -4.40 -14.97 8.37
CA GLY A 62 -3.38 -14.39 7.50
C GLY A 62 -2.20 -15.34 7.23
N PRO A 63 -1.12 -14.82 6.61
CA PRO A 63 -0.87 -13.40 6.34
C PRO A 63 -1.76 -12.84 5.22
N TYR A 64 -2.29 -11.63 5.41
CA TYR A 64 -3.12 -10.93 4.42
C TYR A 64 -2.28 -10.09 3.45
N LEU A 65 -1.00 -9.88 3.77
CA LEU A 65 0.02 -9.24 2.93
C LEU A 65 1.29 -10.08 2.96
N ASP A 66 1.93 -10.25 1.79
CA ASP A 66 3.24 -10.90 1.72
C ASP A 66 4.36 -9.95 2.18
N LYS A 67 4.21 -8.66 1.87
CA LYS A 67 5.14 -7.59 2.23
C LYS A 67 4.39 -6.27 2.28
N ILE A 68 4.82 -5.37 3.17
CA ILE A 68 4.34 -3.99 3.16
C ILE A 68 4.96 -3.30 1.94
N PRO A 69 4.16 -2.86 0.95
CA PRO A 69 4.69 -2.10 -0.16
C PRO A 69 5.21 -0.75 0.35
N ILE A 70 6.20 -0.18 -0.33
CA ILE A 70 6.72 1.15 0.00
C ILE A 70 6.05 2.14 -0.94
N GLN A 71 5.74 3.34 -0.44
CA GLN A 71 5.22 4.40 -1.30
C GLN A 71 6.25 4.77 -2.38
N PRO A 72 5.82 5.23 -3.58
CA PRO A 72 6.74 5.65 -4.65
C PRO A 72 7.66 6.81 -4.27
N ASN A 73 7.31 7.56 -3.23
CA ASN A 73 8.10 8.65 -2.65
C ASN A 73 9.07 8.16 -1.55
N GLY A 74 9.08 6.86 -1.23
CA GLY A 74 9.92 6.26 -0.18
C GLY A 74 9.34 6.33 1.24
N GLY A 75 8.13 6.86 1.42
CA GLY A 75 7.46 6.92 2.72
C GLY A 75 6.84 5.57 3.13
N PRO A 76 6.77 5.28 4.46
CA PRO A 76 5.97 4.17 4.95
C PRO A 76 4.49 4.49 4.82
N TYR A 77 3.66 3.46 4.61
CA TYR A 77 2.22 3.61 4.76
C TYR A 77 1.86 3.65 6.25
N SER A 78 0.81 4.40 6.58
CA SER A 78 0.23 4.40 7.93
C SER A 78 -1.23 3.97 7.84
N LEU A 79 -1.68 3.15 8.78
CA LEU A 79 -3.10 2.80 8.91
C LEU A 79 -3.77 3.70 9.94
N ASN A 80 -4.99 4.14 9.66
CA ASN A 80 -5.84 4.72 10.69
C ASN A 80 -6.65 3.64 11.42
N ALA A 81 -7.32 4.05 12.49
CA ALA A 81 -8.19 3.19 13.29
C ALA A 81 -9.40 2.60 12.52
N LYS A 82 -9.60 2.99 11.25
CA LYS A 82 -10.63 2.44 10.35
C LYS A 82 -10.05 1.50 9.28
N GLY A 83 -8.78 1.09 9.41
CA GLY A 83 -8.11 0.22 8.45
C GLY A 83 -7.83 0.88 7.09
N LYS A 84 -7.89 2.22 6.99
CA LYS A 84 -7.57 2.94 5.76
C LYS A 84 -6.14 3.46 5.80
N VAL A 85 -5.54 3.50 4.62
CA VAL A 85 -4.20 4.03 4.42
C VAL A 85 -4.26 5.56 4.47
N GLU A 86 -3.61 6.16 5.47
CA GLU A 86 -3.35 7.59 5.48
C GLU A 86 -2.03 7.86 4.75
N MET A 87 -2.05 8.89 3.90
CA MET A 87 -0.96 9.27 3.00
C MET A 87 -0.27 10.54 3.49
#